data_AF-A0A2V6QV58-F1
#
_entry.id   AF-A0A2V6QV58-F1
#
_cell.length_a   1.000
_cell.length_b   1.000
_cell.length_c   1.000
_cell.angle_alpha   90.00
_cell.angle_beta   90.00
_cell.angle_gamma   90.00
#
_symmetry.space_group_name_H-M   'P 1'
#
loop_
_entity.id
_entity.type
_entity.pdbx_description
1 polymer ?
#
loop_
_entity_poly.entity_id
_entity_poly.type
_entity_poly.pdbx_seq_one_letter_code
_entity_poly.pdbx_strand_id
1 'polypeptide(L)' 'MVVWRHHGVSPPPGDVAHMLSHLGRVAAAQVGDFYVDDHMRNIPDHFHAHARPKGGFFGGRRA' A
#
# COMPACT_ATOMS: atom_id res chain seq x y z
N MET A 1 -4.24 -1.30 -0.18
CA MET A 1 -3.42 -1.57 1.03
C MET A 1 -2.90 -2.97 0.91
N VAL A 2 -1.68 -3.20 1.37
CA VAL A 2 -1.14 -4.53 1.67
C VAL A 2 -0.80 -4.58 3.14
N VAL A 3 -0.94 -5.75 3.75
CA VAL A 3 -0.60 -6.03 5.14
C VAL A 3 0.22 -7.31 5.14
N TRP A 4 1.28 -7.36 5.95
CA TRP A 4 2.08 -8.57 6.04
C TRP A 4 1.26 -9.69 6.69
N ARG A 5 1.36 -10.90 6.16
CA ARG A 5 0.59 -12.04 6.67
C ARG A 5 0.95 -12.36 8.12
N HIS A 6 2.22 -12.20 8.48
CA HIS A 6 2.70 -12.38 9.85
C HIS A 6 2.61 -11.07 10.62
N HIS A 7 2.44 -11.15 11.94
CA HIS A 7 2.49 -9.98 12.83
C HIS A 7 3.93 -9.51 13.03
N GLY A 8 4.12 -8.21 13.18
CA GLY A 8 5.42 -7.56 13.31
C GLY A 8 5.64 -6.42 12.32
N VAL A 9 6.68 -5.63 12.58
CA VAL A 9 6.98 -4.37 11.86
C VAL A 9 8.15 -4.47 10.89
N SER A 10 8.86 -5.60 10.87
CA SER A 10 10.07 -5.80 10.07
C SER A 10 9.97 -7.08 9.22
N PRO A 11 9.13 -7.08 8.17
CA PRO A 11 9.10 -8.19 7.23
C PRO A 11 10.47 -8.39 6.56
N PRO A 12 10.82 -9.62 6.15
CA PRO A 12 11.99 -9.85 5.31
C PRO A 12 11.93 -8.99 4.02
N PRO A 13 13.08 -8.54 3.48
CA PRO A 13 13.09 -7.68 2.29
C PRO A 13 12.35 -8.27 1.08
N GLY A 14 12.39 -9.60 0.91
CA GLY A 14 11.66 -10.30 -0.15
C GLY A 14 10.14 -10.16 -0.02
N ASP A 15 9.62 -10.24 1.20
CA ASP A 15 8.19 -10.07 1.47
C ASP A 15 7.77 -8.62 1.23
N VAL A 16 8.59 -7.64 1.65
CA VAL A 16 8.34 -6.21 1.38
C VAL A 16 8.30 -5.98 -0.14
N ALA A 17 9.30 -6.45 -0.88
CA ALA A 17 9.35 -6.30 -2.34
C ALA A 17 8.14 -6.95 -3.03
N HIS A 18 7.74 -8.15 -2.60
CA HIS A 18 6.56 -8.84 -3.13
C HIS A 18 5.29 -8.02 -2.89
N MET A 19 5.06 -7.56 -1.66
CA MET A 19 3.89 -6.78 -1.28
C MET A 19 3.83 -5.44 -2.03
N LEU A 20 4.95 -4.71 -2.10
CA LEU A 20 5.00 -3.41 -2.79
C LEU A 20 4.83 -3.54 -4.29
N SER A 21 5.38 -4.58 -4.91
CA SER A 21 5.17 -4.88 -6.34
C SER A 21 3.70 -5.17 -6.63
N HIS A 22 3.06 -6.01 -5.81
CA HIS A 22 1.64 -6.32 -5.97
C HIS A 22 0.76 -5.09 -5.75
N LEU A 23 1.03 -4.31 -4.70
CA LEU A 23 0.34 -3.06 -4.41
C LEU A 23 0.44 -2.09 -5.59
N GLY A 24 1.64 -1.92 -6.14
CA GLY A 24 1.88 -0.99 -7.23
C GLY A 24 1.14 -1.38 -8.51
N ARG A 25 1.14 -2.66 -8.86
CA ARG A 25 0.38 -3.18 -10.02
C ARG A 25 -1.12 -2.89 -9.90
N VAL A 26 -1.70 -3.15 -8.72
CA VAL A 26 -3.14 -2.88 -8.50
C VAL A 26 -3.40 -1.37 -8.48
N ALA A 27 -2.56 -0.59 -7.80
CA ALA A 27 -2.73 0.86 -7.70
C ALA A 27 -2.68 1.54 -9.07
N ALA A 28 -1.71 1.21 -9.92
CA ALA A 28 -1.62 1.73 -11.29
C ALA A 28 -2.91 1.50 -12.08
N ALA A 29 -3.52 0.32 -11.95
CA ALA A 29 -4.75 -0.03 -12.65
C ALA A 29 -6.03 0.59 -12.04
N GLN A 30 -6.04 0.89 -10.74
CA GLN A 30 -7.24 1.30 -10.02
C GLN A 30 -7.32 2.79 -9.76
N VAL A 31 -6.18 3.44 -9.52
CA VAL A 31 -6.09 4.85 -9.13
C VAL A 31 -5.12 5.68 -9.98
N GLY A 32 -4.46 5.07 -10.97
CA GLY A 32 -3.50 5.76 -11.82
C GLY A 32 -2.24 6.13 -11.04
N ASP A 33 -1.80 7.38 -11.13
CA ASP A 33 -0.62 7.87 -10.43
C ASP A 33 -0.77 7.81 -8.91
N PHE A 34 0.19 7.18 -8.24
CA PHE A 34 0.17 7.00 -6.78
C PHE A 34 1.55 7.18 -6.16
N TYR A 35 1.57 7.31 -4.84
CA TYR A 35 2.75 7.11 -4.01
C TYR A 35 2.46 6.05 -2.94
N VAL A 36 3.51 5.39 -2.45
CA VAL A 36 3.40 4.41 -1.36
C VAL A 36 3.58 5.14 -0.03
N ASP A 37 2.68 4.85 0.91
CA ASP A 37 2.66 5.32 2.29
C ASP A 37 2.74 4.07 3.19
N ASP A 38 3.93 3.83 3.74
CA ASP A 38 4.23 2.72 4.66
C ASP A 38 4.21 3.15 6.13
N HIS A 39 3.71 4.36 6.43
CA HIS A 39 3.60 4.85 7.79
C HIS A 39 2.44 4.16 8.52
N MET A 40 2.80 3.26 9.45
CA MET A 40 1.87 2.47 10.27
C MET A 40 1.19 3.29 11.39
N ARG A 41 0.29 4.21 11.04
CA ARG A 41 -0.33 5.12 12.05
C ARG A 41 -1.33 4.44 12.98
N ASN A 42 -2.21 3.58 12.43
CA ASN A 42 -3.34 3.02 13.17
C ASN A 42 -3.04 1.66 13.81
N ILE A 43 -2.13 0.89 13.21
CA ILE A 43 -1.69 -0.43 13.69
C ILE A 43 -0.16 -0.42 13.70
N PRO A 44 0.46 0.30 14.64
CA PRO A 44 1.90 0.57 14.62
C PRO A 44 2.76 -0.68 14.85
N ASP A 45 2.18 -1.78 15.33
CA ASP A 45 2.84 -3.06 15.59
C ASP A 45 2.72 -4.07 14.44
N HIS A 46 2.06 -3.70 13.33
CA HIS A 46 1.85 -4.60 12.18
C HIS A 46 2.13 -3.89 10.85
N PHE A 47 3.12 -4.40 10.12
CA PHE A 47 3.50 -3.88 8.82
C PHE A 47 2.32 -3.86 7.84
N HIS A 48 2.02 -2.65 7.35
CA HIS A 48 1.09 -2.41 6.26
C HIS A 48 1.53 -1.19 5.45
N ALA A 49 1.16 -1.18 4.17
CA ALA A 49 1.41 -0.06 3.27
C ALA A 49 0.18 0.26 2.43
N HIS A 50 -0.01 1.55 2.13
CA HIS A 50 -1.09 2.07 1.32
C HIS A 50 -0.55 2.66 0.03
N ALA A 51 -1.27 2.43 -1.07
CA ALA A 51 -1.11 3.25 -2.26
C ALA A 51 -2.08 4.43 -2.13
N ARG A 52 -1.55 5.65 -2.23
CA ARG A 52 -2.30 6.90 -2.14
C ARG A 52 -2.28 7.59 -3.51
N PRO A 53 -3.43 7.97 -4.08
CA PRO A 53 -3.45 8.68 -5.36
C PRO A 53 -2.70 10.02 -5.26
N LYS A 54 -1.93 10.36 -6.30
CA LYS A 54 -1.36 11.72 -6.43
C LYS A 54 -2.49 12.68 -6.76
N GLY A 55 -2.70 13.71 -5.94
CA GLY A 55 -3.82 14.66 -6.09
C GLY A 55 -4.95 14.50 -5.07
N GLY A 56 -4.81 13.58 -4.10
CA GLY A 56 -5.77 13.44 -3.01
C GLY A 56 -6.97 12.54 -3.33
N PHE A 57 -7.84 12.36 -2.34
CA PHE A 57 -8.93 11.39 -2.39
C PHE A 57 -10.19 12.03 -3.00
N PHE A 58 -10.30 12.04 -4.33
CA PHE A 58 -11.58 12.28 -4.97
C PHE A 58 -12.23 10.94 -5.28
N GLY A 59 -13.24 10.57 -4.49
CA GLY A 59 -14.16 9.49 -4.81
C GLY A 59 -14.95 9.83 -6.06
N GLY A 60 -14.35 9.63 -7.23
CA GLY A 60 -15.00 9.72 -8.53
C GLY A 60 -15.25 8.31 -9.05
N ARG A 61 -16.52 7.96 -9.23
CA ARG A 61 -16.96 6.73 -9.92
C ARG A 61 -16.16 6.55 -11.22
N ARG A 62 -15.75 5.30 -11.48
CA ARG A 62 -15.39 4.86 -12.84
C ARG A 62 -16.53 5.24 -13.80
N ALA A 63 -16.20 5.96 -14.87
CA ALA A 63 -17.07 6.11 -16.04
C ALA A 63 -17.06 4.81 -16.85
#